data_AF-A0A239AJX6-F1
#
_entry.id   AF-A0A239AJX6-F1
#
_cell.length_a   1.000
_cell.length_b   1.000
_cell.length_c   1.000
_cell.angle_alpha   90.00
_cell.angle_beta   90.00
_cell.angle_gamma   90.00
#
_symmetry.space_group_name_H-M   'P 1'
#
loop_
_entity.id
_entity.type
_entity.pdbx_description
1 polymer ?
#
loop_
_entity_poly.entity_id
_entity_poly.type
_entity_poly.pdbx_seq_one_letter_code
_entity_poly.pdbx_strand_id
1 'polypeptide(L)' 'MENEPSQDYIEGFNKGYLLREYKPDLALSLSQTKFPEDQRDYETGLKNGIQQKELELIREKTPPTKNKDFDRER' A
#
# COMPACT_ATOMS: atom_id res chain seq x y z
N MET A 1 17.29 18.80 -1.26
CA MET A 1 17.44 17.96 -0.05
C MET A 1 16.34 16.94 -0.12
N GLU A 2 16.68 15.68 -0.35
CA GLU A 2 15.72 14.60 -0.10
C GLU A 2 15.57 14.55 1.42
N ASN A 3 14.39 14.94 1.92
CA ASN A 3 14.08 14.77 3.33
C ASN A 3 13.82 13.29 3.56
N GLU A 4 14.67 12.65 4.35
CA GLU A 4 14.44 11.28 4.77
C GLU A 4 13.08 11.18 5.51
N PRO A 5 12.30 10.11 5.29
CA PRO A 5 11.04 9.93 5.99
C PRO A 5 11.26 9.82 7.50
N SER A 6 10.31 10.33 8.28
CA SER A 6 10.38 10.24 9.74
C SER A 6 10.30 8.78 10.21
N GLN A 7 10.88 8.50 11.38
CA GLN A 7 10.83 7.16 11.97
C GLN A 7 9.39 6.67 12.17
N ASP A 8 8.49 7.58 12.58
CA ASP A 8 7.07 7.30 12.78
C ASP A 8 6.39 6.90 11.47
N TYR A 9 6.72 7.58 10.36
CA TYR A 9 6.24 7.21 9.04
C TYR A 9 6.71 5.80 8.66
N ILE A 10 7.99 5.50 8.84
CA ILE A 10 8.57 4.19 8.49
C ILE A 10 7.90 3.07 9.31
N GLU A 11 7.71 3.29 10.61
CA GLU A 11 7.05 2.32 11.49
C GLU A 11 5.58 2.11 11.08
N GLY A 12 4.85 3.20 10.83
CA GLY A 12 3.49 3.16 10.33
C GLY A 12 3.40 2.35 9.03
N PHE A 13 4.27 2.66 8.07
CA PHE A 13 4.33 1.98 6.77
C PHE A 13 4.52 0.47 6.92
N ASN A 14 5.54 0.05 7.66
CA ASN A 14 5.83 -1.37 7.86
C ASN A 14 4.67 -2.10 8.53
N LYS A 15 4.06 -1.49 9.56
CA LYS A 15 2.89 -2.07 10.23
C LYS A 15 1.69 -2.15 9.31
N GLY A 16 1.42 -1.12 8.52
CA GLY A 16 0.31 -1.07 7.58
C GLY A 16 0.43 -2.14 6.50
N TYR A 17 1.62 -2.30 5.95
CA TYR A 17 1.94 -3.33 4.97
C TYR A 17 1.67 -4.74 5.51
N LEU A 18 2.24 -5.06 6.69
CA LEU A 18 2.04 -6.36 7.34
C LEU A 18 0.58 -6.58 7.74
N LEU A 19 -0.12 -5.54 8.22
CA LEU A 19 -1.54 -5.65 8.56
C LEU A 19 -2.38 -6.01 7.35
N ARG A 20 -2.14 -5.40 6.19
CA ARG A 20 -2.88 -5.73 4.98
C ARG A 20 -2.65 -7.19 4.55
N GLU A 21 -1.44 -7.69 4.73
CA GLU A 21 -1.05 -9.07 4.41
C GLU A 21 -1.72 -10.12 5.31
N TYR A 22 -1.67 -9.91 6.63
CA TYR A 22 -2.09 -10.94 7.59
C TYR A 22 -3.48 -10.72 8.20
N LYS A 23 -3.98 -9.49 8.23
CA LYS A 23 -5.25 -9.10 8.88
C LYS A 23 -6.01 -8.06 8.02
N PRO A 24 -6.50 -8.46 6.84
CA PRO A 24 -7.05 -7.56 5.84
C PRO A 24 -8.22 -6.69 6.34
N ASP A 25 -9.11 -7.26 7.15
CA ASP A 25 -10.27 -6.53 7.69
C ASP A 25 -9.86 -5.47 8.71
N LEU A 26 -8.86 -5.81 9.55
CA LEU A 26 -8.30 -4.87 10.52
C LEU A 26 -7.59 -3.71 9.81
N ALA A 27 -6.85 -4.00 8.74
CA ALA A 27 -6.23 -2.96 7.92
C ALA A 27 -7.27 -1.99 7.35
N LEU A 28 -8.42 -2.49 6.88
CA LEU A 28 -9.51 -1.65 6.37
C LEU A 28 -10.13 -0.80 7.47
N SER A 29 -10.39 -1.35 8.65
CA SER A 29 -10.91 -0.57 9.78
C SER A 29 -9.93 0.52 10.22
N LEU A 30 -8.63 0.21 10.27
CA LEU A 30 -7.60 1.16 10.67
C LEU A 30 -7.37 2.26 9.64
N SER A 31 -7.51 1.99 8.33
CA SER A 31 -7.37 3.02 7.30
C SER A 31 -8.49 4.08 7.35
N GLN A 32 -9.64 3.73 7.92
CA GLN A 32 -10.79 4.62 8.15
C GLN A 32 -10.76 5.30 9.52
N THR A 33 -9.87 4.85 10.42
CA THR A 33 -9.75 5.40 11.77
C THR A 33 -9.00 6.73 11.72
N LYS A 34 -9.51 7.73 12.42
CA LYS A 34 -8.82 9.01 12.60
C LYS A 34 -7.86 8.90 13.78
N PHE A 35 -6.58 9.15 13.53
CA PHE A 35 -5.55 9.14 14.57
C PHE A 35 -5.45 10.49 15.27
N PRO A 36 -4.88 10.52 16.49
CA PRO A 36 -4.47 11.76 17.15
C PRO A 36 -3.57 12.63 16.25
N GLU A 37 -3.64 13.95 16.38
CA GLU A 37 -2.90 14.86 15.48
C GLU A 37 -1.38 14.76 15.60
N ASP A 38 -0.89 14.37 16.78
CA ASP A 38 0.52 14.10 17.05
C ASP A 38 1.02 12.80 16.39
N GLN A 39 0.13 11.99 15.82
CA GLN A 39 0.47 10.73 15.14
C GLN A 39 0.24 10.77 13.63
N ARG A 40 0.14 11.97 13.03
CA ARG A 40 -0.13 12.12 11.59
C ARG A 40 0.88 11.43 10.69
N ASP A 41 2.16 11.46 11.03
CA ASP A 41 3.21 10.80 10.24
C ASP A 41 3.06 9.29 10.24
N TYR A 42 2.80 8.72 11.42
CA TYR A 42 2.49 7.30 11.58
C TYR A 42 1.21 6.90 10.83
N GLU A 43 0.13 7.68 10.95
CA GLU A 43 -1.12 7.46 10.22
C GLU A 43 -0.89 7.46 8.70
N THR A 44 -0.11 8.42 8.21
CA THR A 44 0.24 8.54 6.79
C THR A 44 1.05 7.33 6.32
N GLY A 45 2.06 6.93 7.10
CA GLY A 45 2.83 5.71 6.85
C GLY A 45 1.93 4.49 6.79
N LEU A 46 1.09 4.29 7.80
CA LEU A 46 0.16 3.16 7.90
C LEU A 46 -0.74 3.02 6.68
N LYS A 47 -1.38 4.12 6.26
CA LYS A 47 -2.26 4.13 5.07
C LYS A 47 -1.48 3.80 3.79
N ASN A 48 -0.28 4.36 3.64
CA ASN A 48 0.57 4.10 2.48
C ASN A 48 1.05 2.64 2.43
N GLY A 49 1.42 2.06 3.57
CA GLY A 49 1.82 0.65 3.66
C GLY A 49 0.69 -0.30 3.28
N ILE A 50 -0.53 -0.03 3.77
CA ILE A 50 -1.74 -0.78 3.39
C ILE A 50 -1.97 -0.69 1.88
N GLN A 51 -1.91 0.52 1.32
CA GLN A 51 -2.12 0.75 -0.10
C GLN A 51 -1.07 0.05 -0.97
N GLN A 52 0.20 0.08 -0.57
CA GLN A 52 1.27 -0.59 -1.30
C GLN A 52 1.03 -2.09 -1.41
N LYS A 53 0.70 -2.76 -0.28
CA LYS A 53 0.39 -4.19 -0.31
C LYS A 53 -0.85 -4.48 -1.16
N GLU A 54 -1.86 -3.61 -1.13
CA GLU A 54 -3.04 -3.75 -1.98
C GLU A 54 -2.68 -3.72 -3.48
N LEU A 55 -1.84 -2.78 -3.89
CA LEU A 55 -1.37 -2.67 -5.27
C LEU A 55 -0.60 -3.91 -5.72
N GLU A 56 0.25 -4.46 -4.85
CA GLU A 56 0.98 -5.71 -5.11
C GLU A 56 0.02 -6.89 -5.29
N LEU A 57 -0.97 -7.05 -4.41
CA LEU A 57 -1.98 -8.09 -4.51
C LEU A 57 -2.82 -7.97 -5.80
N ILE A 58 -3.14 -6.75 -6.23
CA ILE A 58 -3.83 -6.50 -7.50
C ILE A 58 -2.94 -6.89 -8.68
N ARG A 59 -1.64 -6.53 -8.65
CA ARG A 59 -0.67 -6.90 -9.69
C ARG A 59 -0.49 -8.41 -9.79
N GLU A 60 -0.44 -9.13 -8.67
CA GLU A 60 -0.35 -10.60 -8.66
C GLU A 60 -1.59 -11.28 -9.25
N LYS A 61 -2.77 -10.71 -8.98
CA LYS A 61 -4.05 -11.23 -9.49
C LYS A 61 -4.32 -10.89 -10.95
N THR A 62 -3.66 -9.87 -11.49
CA THR A 62 -3.80 -9.47 -12.88
C THR A 62 -2.75 -10.22 -13.69
N PRO A 63 -3.13 -11.27 -14.46
CA PRO A 63 -2.16 -11.90 -15.35
C PRO A 63 -1.61 -10.83 -16.29
N PRO A 64 -0.31 -10.86 -16.64
CA PRO A 64 0.21 -9.94 -17.63
C PRO A 64 -0.63 -10.14 -18.88
N THR A 65 -1.40 -9.12 -19.26
CA THR A 65 -2.00 -9.06 -20.59
C THR A 65 -0.83 -9.10 -21.54
N LYS A 66 -0.47 -10.30 -21.99
CA LYS A 66 0.36 -10.49 -23.16
C LYS A 66 -0.28 -9.61 -24.21
N ASN A 67 0.43 -8.56 -24.60
CA ASN A 67 0.18 -7.86 -25.84
C ASN A 67 -0.07 -8.96 -26.87
N LYS A 68 -1.33 -9.13 -27.26
CA LYS A 68 -1.59 -9.70 -28.56
C LYS A 68 -1.12 -8.60 -29.50
N ASP A 69 0.16 -8.72 -29.86
CA ASP A 69 0.64 -8.24 -31.12
C ASP A 69 -0.49 -8.48 -32.12
N PHE A 70 -1.07 -7.39 -32.59
CA PHE A 70 -1.84 -7.42 -33.82
C PHE A 70 -0.81 -7.71 -34.92
N ASP A 71 -0.37 -8.97 -34.98
CA ASP A 71 -0.15 -9.68 -36.24
C ASP A 71 -1.50 -9.64 -36.98
N ARG A 72 -1.77 -8.50 -37.60
CA ARG A 72 -2.45 -8.51 -38.89
C ARG A 72 -1.37 -8.33 -39.93
N GLU A 73 -0.78 -9.48 -40.24
CA GLU A 73 -0.30 -9.83 -41.56
C GLU A 73 -1.13 -9.19 -42.70
N ARG A 74 -0.39 -8.76 -43.71
CA ARG A 74 -0.72 -8.68 -45.15
C ARG A 74 -1.54 -7.51 -45.67
#